data_AF-A0AA37SQN9-F1
#
_entry.id   AF-A0AA37SQN9-F1
#
_cell.length_a   1.000
_cell.length_b   1.000
_cell.length_c   1.000
_cell.angle_alpha   90.00
_cell.angle_beta   90.00
_cell.angle_gamma   90.00
#
_symmetry.space_group_name_H-M   'P 1'
#
loop_
_entity.id
_entity.type
_entity.pdbx_description
1 polymer ?
#
loop_
_entity_poly.entity_id
_entity_poly.type
_entity_poly.pdbx_seq_one_letter_code
_entity_poly.pdbx_strand_id
1 'polypeptide(L)'
;MPLEVDFEIPPGLSGILTHSFVIQDIKNPINGFLSTFNVDTSQIKTIQAGRGELNARFGETNYQFIDRVSILLVDSDNPEIQREIYYLDFNSDTNNDTTLPLLSALSNVNDLMKKETFDLEIKLTFRSFSPRLIENRLIFNLQAFE
;
A
#
# COMPACT_ATOMS: atom_id res chain seq x y z
N MET A 1 -7.15 12.03 4.51
CA MET A 1 -7.12 12.20 3.05
C MET A 1 -6.61 10.90 2.44
N PRO A 2 -7.28 10.32 1.44
CA PRO A 2 -6.76 9.15 0.74
C PRO A 2 -5.58 9.56 -0.17
N LEU A 3 -4.55 8.73 -0.19
CA LEU A 3 -3.44 8.74 -1.12
C LEU A 3 -3.70 7.71 -2.21
N GLU A 4 -3.28 8.02 -3.43
CA GLU A 4 -3.42 7.14 -4.59
C GLU A 4 -2.07 6.95 -5.25
N VAL A 5 -1.71 5.69 -5.49
CA VAL A 5 -0.46 5.31 -6.15
C VAL A 5 -0.74 4.25 -7.20
N ASP A 6 -0.23 4.48 -8.41
CA ASP A 6 -0.43 3.57 -9.54
C ASP A 6 0.80 2.67 -9.74
N PHE A 7 0.57 1.41 -10.08
CA PHE A 7 1.63 0.46 -10.46
C PHE A 7 1.10 -0.63 -11.40
N GLU A 8 2.02 -1.30 -12.09
CA GLU A 8 1.68 -2.31 -13.09
C GLU A 8 2.10 -3.70 -12.65
N ILE A 9 1.22 -4.68 -12.85
CA ILE A 9 1.54 -6.11 -12.75
C ILE A 9 1.74 -6.65 -14.16
N PRO A 10 2.97 -7.00 -14.57
CA PRO A 10 3.26 -7.62 -15.86
C PRO A 10 2.54 -8.97 -16.03
N PRO A 11 2.27 -9.41 -17.27
CA PRO A 11 1.76 -10.76 -17.54
C PRO A 11 2.81 -11.84 -17.27
N GLY A 12 2.37 -13.04 -16.90
CA GLY A 12 3.22 -14.22 -16.78
C GLY A 12 4.07 -14.32 -15.51
N LEU A 13 3.81 -13.51 -14.48
CA LEU A 13 4.47 -13.63 -13.18
C LEU A 13 3.99 -14.88 -12.46
N SER A 14 4.93 -15.73 -12.04
CA SER A 14 4.61 -17.01 -11.40
C SER A 14 4.31 -16.88 -9.92
N GLY A 15 3.46 -17.76 -9.39
CA GLY A 15 3.18 -17.87 -7.95
C GLY A 15 4.29 -18.49 -7.08
N ILE A 16 5.39 -18.97 -7.68
CA ILE A 16 6.47 -19.65 -6.95
C ILE A 16 7.27 -18.66 -6.08
N LEU A 17 7.36 -17.40 -6.51
CA LEU A 17 8.13 -16.35 -5.87
C LEU A 17 7.21 -15.19 -5.49
N THR A 18 7.60 -14.46 -4.45
CA THR A 18 7.01 -13.15 -4.15
C THR A 18 7.62 -12.11 -5.07
N HIS A 19 6.77 -11.29 -5.69
CA HIS A 19 7.17 -10.20 -6.57
C HIS A 19 7.05 -8.87 -5.83
N SER A 20 8.13 -8.09 -5.80
CA SER A 20 8.17 -6.75 -5.21
C SER A 20 8.06 -5.68 -6.28
N PHE A 21 7.18 -4.70 -6.06
CA PHE A 21 7.03 -3.50 -6.87
C PHE A 21 7.31 -2.30 -5.97
N VAL A 22 8.35 -1.53 -6.28
CA VAL A 22 8.76 -0.38 -5.48
C VAL A 22 8.31 0.90 -6.18
N ILE A 23 7.54 1.73 -5.48
CA ILE A 23 7.25 3.11 -5.88
C ILE A 23 8.07 4.05 -5.00
N GLN A 24 8.94 4.83 -5.64
CA GLN A 24 9.87 5.72 -4.95
C GLN A 24 9.35 7.15 -4.87
N ASP A 25 9.87 7.91 -3.90
CA ASP A 25 9.72 9.35 -3.77
C ASP A 25 8.26 9.84 -3.65
N ILE A 26 7.43 9.08 -2.93
CA ILE A 26 6.05 9.48 -2.67
C ILE A 26 6.06 10.64 -1.69
N LYS A 27 5.50 11.77 -2.12
CA LYS A 27 5.38 12.97 -1.28
C LYS A 27 4.48 12.69 -0.10
N ASN A 28 5.01 12.96 1.09
CA ASN A 28 4.26 12.83 2.31
C ASN A 28 3.33 14.05 2.50
N PRO A 29 1.99 13.87 2.49
CA PRO A 29 1.06 14.97 2.64
C PRO A 29 0.97 15.50 4.07
N ILE A 30 1.63 14.87 5.05
CA ILE A 30 1.44 15.15 6.48
C ILE A 30 1.74 16.61 6.82
N ASN A 31 2.79 17.21 6.25
CA ASN A 31 3.15 18.59 6.53
C ASN A 31 2.08 19.57 6.03
N GLY A 32 1.48 19.27 4.86
CA GLY A 32 0.34 20.04 4.35
C GLY A 32 -0.90 19.89 5.23
N PHE A 33 -1.14 18.71 5.80
CA PHE A 33 -2.26 18.47 6.69
C PHE A 33 -2.08 19.20 8.03
N LEU A 34 -0.92 19.04 8.68
CA LEU A 34 -0.62 19.62 9.99
C LEU A 34 -0.68 21.15 9.97
N SER A 35 -0.12 21.77 8.93
CA SER A 35 -0.16 23.22 8.73
C SER A 35 -1.58 23.76 8.49
N THR A 36 -2.44 22.98 7.83
CA THR A 36 -3.84 23.38 7.55
C THR A 36 -4.72 23.33 8.79
N PHE A 37 -4.51 22.33 9.67
CA PHE A 37 -5.35 22.11 10.85
C PHE A 37 -4.74 22.62 12.16
N ASN A 38 -3.59 23.29 12.10
CA ASN A 38 -2.85 23.82 13.25
C ASN A 38 -2.65 22.79 14.39
N VAL A 39 -2.43 21.53 14.01
CA VAL A 39 -2.23 20.42 14.93
C VAL A 39 -0.79 20.45 15.41
N ASP A 40 -0.59 20.51 16.72
CA ASP A 40 0.75 20.38 17.29
C ASP A 40 1.24 18.94 17.10
N THR A 41 2.26 18.78 16.26
CA THR A 41 2.93 17.50 16.00
C THR A 41 3.44 16.79 17.25
N SER A 42 3.65 17.53 18.35
CA SER A 42 4.04 16.96 19.65
C SER A 42 2.97 16.06 20.27
N GLN A 43 1.69 16.25 19.89
CA GLN A 43 0.58 15.46 20.40
C GLN A 43 0.39 14.14 19.64
N ILE A 44 0.97 13.98 18.44
CA ILE A 44 0.82 12.74 17.65
C ILE A 44 1.73 11.66 18.20
N LYS A 45 1.16 10.73 18.98
CA LYS A 45 1.88 9.59 19.55
C LYS A 45 2.12 8.49 18.54
N THR A 46 1.12 8.16 17.74
CA THR A 46 1.20 7.06 16.78
C THR A 46 0.50 7.40 15.47
N ILE A 47 1.08 6.92 14.38
CA ILE A 47 0.46 6.94 13.05
C ILE A 47 0.36 5.49 12.59
N GLN A 48 -0.84 5.09 12.19
CA GLN A 48 -1.14 3.72 11.75
C GLN A 48 -1.90 3.73 10.43
N ALA A 49 -1.96 2.55 9.81
CA ALA A 49 -2.76 2.34 8.61
C ALA A 49 -4.25 2.42 8.92
N GLY A 50 -4.98 3.22 8.14
CA GLY A 50 -6.44 3.23 8.11
C GLY A 50 -6.94 2.23 7.06
N ARG A 51 -7.81 2.65 6.14
CA ARG A 51 -8.30 1.81 5.04
C ARG A 51 -7.30 1.76 3.89
N GLY A 52 -7.10 0.58 3.31
CA GLY A 52 -6.35 0.36 2.08
C GLY A 52 -7.11 -0.56 1.13
N GLU A 53 -7.06 -0.29 -0.16
CA GLU A 53 -7.67 -1.12 -1.20
C GLU A 53 -6.88 -1.04 -2.50
N LEU A 54 -6.84 -2.16 -3.22
CA LEU A 54 -6.21 -2.27 -4.52
C LEU A 54 -7.29 -2.33 -5.60
N ASN A 55 -7.27 -1.38 -6.53
CA ASN A 55 -8.29 -1.23 -7.56
C ASN A 55 -7.67 -1.38 -8.95
N ALA A 56 -8.39 -2.02 -9.87
CA ALA A 56 -7.97 -2.05 -11.27
C ALA A 56 -8.25 -0.70 -11.92
N ARG A 57 -7.26 -0.13 -12.61
CA ARG A 57 -7.39 1.20 -13.23
C ARG A 57 -8.22 1.15 -14.52
N PHE A 58 -8.08 0.08 -15.30
CA PHE A 58 -8.81 -0.12 -16.56
C PHE A 58 -9.40 -1.53 -16.67
N GLY A 59 -10.68 -1.58 -17.03
CA GLY A 59 -11.44 -2.80 -17.26
C GLY A 59 -11.83 -3.54 -15.98
N GLU A 60 -12.68 -4.56 -16.13
CA GLU A 60 -12.95 -5.52 -15.07
C GLU A 60 -11.72 -6.43 -14.94
N THR A 61 -11.04 -6.39 -13.80
CA THR A 61 -9.97 -7.32 -13.45
C THR A 61 -10.37 -8.07 -12.20
N ASN A 62 -10.38 -9.39 -12.31
CA ASN A 62 -10.59 -10.30 -11.20
C ASN A 62 -9.22 -10.59 -10.53
N TYR A 63 -9.13 -10.32 -9.22
CA TYR A 63 -7.91 -10.52 -8.44
C TYR A 63 -7.67 -11.95 -7.94
N GLN A 64 -8.46 -12.95 -8.37
CA GLN A 64 -8.31 -14.37 -7.99
C GLN A 64 -6.92 -14.97 -8.24
N PHE A 65 -6.15 -14.41 -9.18
CA PHE A 65 -4.76 -14.85 -9.42
C PHE A 65 -3.80 -14.39 -8.31
N ILE A 66 -4.16 -13.40 -7.51
CA ILE A 66 -3.41 -12.95 -6.32
C ILE A 66 -3.77 -13.83 -5.13
N ASP A 67 -2.75 -14.37 -4.45
CA ASP A 67 -2.90 -15.11 -3.20
C ASP A 67 -2.78 -14.20 -1.98
N ARG A 68 -1.68 -13.43 -1.96
CA ARG A 68 -1.29 -12.59 -0.83
C ARG A 68 -0.79 -11.24 -1.30
N VAL A 69 -1.04 -10.25 -0.47
CA VAL A 69 -0.56 -8.87 -0.63
C VAL A 69 0.11 -8.46 0.67
N SER A 70 1.26 -7.80 0.58
CA SER A 70 1.88 -7.08 1.68
C SER A 70 2.38 -5.75 1.15
N ILE A 71 2.07 -4.66 1.83
CA ILE A 71 2.45 -3.31 1.44
C ILE A 71 3.24 -2.71 2.59
N LEU A 72 4.46 -2.28 2.28
CA LEU A 72 5.37 -1.71 3.24
C LEU A 72 5.61 -0.24 2.94
N LEU A 73 5.56 0.60 3.98
CA LEU A 73 6.24 1.89 3.95
C LEU A 73 7.73 1.63 4.13
N VAL A 74 8.52 2.24 3.28
CA VAL A 74 9.98 2.11 3.26
C VAL A 74 10.58 3.51 3.38
N ASP A 75 11.61 3.64 4.20
CA ASP A 75 12.39 4.86 4.30
C ASP A 75 13.17 5.11 3.01
N SER A 76 13.01 6.30 2.43
CA SER A 76 13.64 6.67 1.15
C SER A 76 15.16 6.79 1.23
N ASP A 77 15.73 7.05 2.41
CA ASP A 77 17.18 7.15 2.62
C ASP A 77 17.80 5.81 3.06
N ASN A 78 17.03 4.94 3.71
CA ASN A 78 17.50 3.66 4.24
C ASN A 78 16.45 2.53 4.13
N PRO A 79 16.48 1.73 3.05
CA PRO A 79 15.49 0.68 2.79
C PRO A 79 15.36 -0.41 3.87
N GLU A 80 16.34 -0.55 4.77
CA GLU A 80 16.26 -1.48 5.92
C GLU A 80 15.20 -1.02 6.94
N ILE A 81 14.85 0.27 6.95
CA ILE A 81 13.80 0.82 7.80
C ILE A 81 12.48 0.74 7.03
N GLN A 82 11.74 -0.34 7.29
CA GLN A 82 10.44 -0.58 6.66
C GLN A 82 9.40 -1.07 7.66
N ARG A 83 8.13 -0.78 7.38
CA ARG A 83 6.98 -1.20 8.19
C ARG A 83 5.83 -1.61 7.27
N GLU A 84 5.30 -2.80 7.48
CA GLU A 84 4.08 -3.25 6.80
C GLU A 84 2.89 -2.40 7.27
N ILE A 85 2.17 -1.80 6.32
CA ILE A 85 1.00 -0.96 6.58
C ILE A 85 -0.30 -1.63 6.15
N TYR A 86 -0.26 -2.46 5.11
CA TYR A 86 -1.42 -3.21 4.65
C TYR A 86 -1.04 -4.61 4.26
N TYR A 87 -1.97 -5.55 4.46
CA TYR A 87 -1.75 -6.94 4.08
C TYR A 87 -3.06 -7.64 3.70
N LEU A 88 -2.91 -8.76 3.01
CA LEU A 88 -3.94 -9.75 2.76
C LEU A 88 -3.28 -11.12 2.81
N ASP A 89 -3.56 -11.90 3.85
CA ASP A 89 -2.96 -13.23 4.04
C ASP A 89 -3.54 -14.32 3.13
N PHE A 90 -4.78 -14.12 2.71
CA PHE A 90 -5.49 -15.04 1.84
C PHE A 90 -6.57 -14.28 1.07
N ASN A 91 -6.45 -14.24 -0.25
CA ASN A 91 -7.53 -13.76 -1.10
C ASN A 91 -8.68 -14.77 -1.16
N SER A 92 -9.81 -14.42 -0.55
CA SER A 92 -11.04 -15.22 -0.61
C SER A 92 -12.01 -14.77 -1.70
N ASP A 93 -11.64 -13.80 -2.53
CA ASP A 93 -12.52 -13.26 -3.56
C ASP A 93 -12.87 -14.33 -4.60
N THR A 94 -14.16 -14.65 -4.70
CA THR A 94 -14.73 -15.56 -5.69
C THR A 94 -15.59 -14.85 -6.73
N ASN A 95 -15.80 -13.54 -6.61
CA ASN A 95 -16.90 -12.82 -7.26
C ASN A 95 -16.47 -11.91 -8.42
N ASN A 96 -15.23 -12.04 -8.93
CA ASN A 96 -14.67 -11.14 -9.93
C ASN A 96 -14.69 -9.68 -9.45
N ASP A 97 -14.43 -9.42 -8.17
CA ASP A 97 -14.44 -8.05 -7.67
C ASP A 97 -13.29 -7.25 -8.30
N THR A 98 -13.59 -6.03 -8.73
CA THR A 98 -12.60 -5.11 -9.31
C THR A 98 -11.78 -4.37 -8.26
N THR A 99 -12.06 -4.65 -6.99
CA THR A 99 -11.47 -4.07 -5.80
C THR A 99 -11.05 -5.18 -4.86
N LEU A 100 -9.80 -5.15 -4.43
CA LEU A 100 -9.26 -6.04 -3.42
C LEU A 100 -9.03 -5.24 -2.12
N PRO A 101 -9.92 -5.34 -1.12
CA PRO A 101 -9.74 -4.66 0.15
C PRO A 101 -8.57 -5.27 0.93
N LEU A 102 -7.81 -4.42 1.63
CA LEU A 102 -6.65 -4.83 2.41
C LEU A 102 -6.90 -4.61 3.91
N LEU A 103 -6.28 -5.45 4.73
CA LEU A 103 -6.27 -5.32 6.17
C LEU A 103 -5.17 -4.34 6.59
N SER A 104 -5.48 -3.51 7.58
CA SER A 104 -4.55 -2.53 8.15
C SER A 104 -3.63 -3.19 9.16
N ALA A 105 -2.34 -2.93 9.07
CA ALA A 105 -1.39 -3.33 10.09
C ALA A 105 -1.42 -2.37 11.29
N LEU A 106 -1.10 -2.88 12.48
CA LEU A 106 -1.05 -2.10 13.73
C LEU A 106 0.32 -1.41 13.96
N SER A 107 1.26 -1.56 13.03
CA SER A 107 2.60 -0.98 13.17
C SER A 107 2.54 0.54 13.24
N ASN A 108 3.32 1.12 14.16
CA ASN A 108 3.51 2.56 14.20
C ASN A 108 4.52 2.98 13.13
N VAL A 109 4.11 3.90 12.25
CA VAL A 109 4.91 4.43 11.14
C VAL A 109 5.27 5.91 11.32
N ASN A 110 5.13 6.44 12.53
CA ASN A 110 5.40 7.84 12.85
C ASN A 110 6.83 8.29 12.49
N ASP A 111 7.82 7.42 12.66
CA ASP A 111 9.21 7.67 12.25
C ASP A 111 9.35 7.90 10.73
N LEU A 112 8.75 7.03 9.92
CA LEU A 112 8.73 7.14 8.46
C LEU A 112 7.93 8.37 7.99
N MET A 113 6.81 8.63 8.67
CA MET A 113 5.91 9.73 8.33
C MET A 113 6.41 11.11 8.77
N LYS A 114 7.56 11.23 9.44
CA LYS A 114 8.21 12.53 9.71
C LYS A 114 9.02 13.07 8.53
N LYS A 115 9.34 12.22 7.56
CA LYS A 115 10.10 12.59 6.37
C LYS A 115 9.22 13.26 5.32
N GLU A 116 9.84 14.06 4.45
CA GLU A 116 9.14 14.72 3.34
C GLU A 116 8.66 13.74 2.27
N THR A 117 9.39 12.65 2.08
CA THR A 117 9.06 11.56 1.17
C THR A 117 9.19 10.21 1.85
N PHE A 118 8.51 9.22 1.30
CA PHE A 118 8.67 7.82 1.63
C PHE A 118 8.52 6.97 0.37
N ASP A 119 8.95 5.72 0.45
CA ASP A 119 8.78 4.75 -0.61
C ASP A 119 7.69 3.73 -0.21
N LEU A 120 7.07 3.11 -1.21
CA LEU A 120 6.19 1.96 -1.01
C LEU A 120 6.77 0.73 -1.68
N GLU A 121 6.83 -0.37 -0.95
CA GLU A 121 7.10 -1.69 -1.52
C GLU A 121 5.83 -2.54 -1.46
N ILE A 122 5.32 -2.92 -2.63
CA ILE A 122 4.14 -3.77 -2.80
C ILE A 122 4.63 -5.17 -3.13
N LYS A 123 4.38 -6.12 -2.24
CA LYS A 123 4.73 -7.53 -2.37
C LYS A 123 3.50 -8.34 -2.72
N LEU A 124 3.55 -9.04 -3.85
CA LEU A 124 2.48 -9.89 -4.33
C LEU A 124 2.95 -11.34 -4.42
N THR A 125 2.15 -12.26 -3.90
CA THR A 125 2.28 -13.69 -4.17
C THR A 125 1.05 -14.13 -4.96
N PHE A 126 1.26 -14.92 -6.01
CA PHE A 126 0.20 -15.31 -6.93
C PHE A 126 -0.20 -16.80 -6.74
N ARG A 127 -1.48 -17.13 -6.95
CA ARG A 127 -1.98 -18.52 -7.00
C ARG A 127 -1.77 -19.17 -8.36
N SER A 128 -1.82 -18.35 -9.39
CA SER A 128 -1.65 -18.71 -10.79
C SER A 128 -0.83 -17.63 -11.48
N PHE A 129 -0.44 -17.84 -12.73
CA PHE A 129 0.27 -16.82 -13.48
C PHE A 129 -0.59 -15.56 -13.65
N SER A 130 0.02 -14.38 -13.54
CA SER A 130 -0.69 -13.13 -13.84
C SER A 130 -1.20 -13.17 -15.30
N PRO A 131 -2.50 -12.97 -15.53
CA PRO A 131 -3.14 -13.35 -16.79
C PRO A 131 -2.86 -12.38 -17.94
N ARG A 132 -2.60 -11.11 -17.62
CA ARG A 132 -2.35 -10.02 -18.56
C ARG A 132 -1.61 -8.89 -17.84
N LEU A 133 -1.21 -7.86 -18.57
CA LEU A 133 -0.81 -6.59 -17.97
C LEU A 133 -2.03 -6.00 -17.24
N ILE A 134 -1.85 -5.69 -15.96
CA ILE A 134 -2.90 -5.07 -15.14
C ILE A 134 -2.32 -3.79 -14.56
N GLU A 135 -2.95 -2.66 -14.90
CA GLU A 135 -2.71 -1.38 -14.23
C GLU A 135 -3.54 -1.35 -12.96
N ASN A 136 -2.87 -1.15 -11.83
CA ASN A 136 -3.48 -1.13 -10.52
C ASN A 136 -3.31 0.24 -9.88
N ARG A 137 -4.27 0.58 -9.03
CA ARG A 137 -4.24 1.75 -8.16
C ARG A 137 -4.40 1.30 -6.72
N LEU A 138 -3.39 1.55 -5.91
CA LEU A 138 -3.49 1.46 -4.47
C LEU A 138 -4.13 2.76 -3.95
N ILE A 139 -5.29 2.65 -3.30
CA ILE A 139 -5.93 3.75 -2.58
C ILE A 139 -5.82 3.45 -1.09
N PHE A 140 -5.21 4.36 -0.33
CA PHE A 140 -4.97 4.12 1.09
C PHE A 140 -5.00 5.40 1.93
N ASN A 141 -5.19 5.27 3.24
CA ASN A 141 -5.06 6.40 4.15
C ASN A 141 -4.38 6.03 5.47
N LEU A 142 -3.73 7.02 6.07
CA LEU A 142 -3.10 6.88 7.37
C LEU A 142 -3.92 7.65 8.41
N GLN A 143 -3.90 7.15 9.64
CA GLN A 143 -4.61 7.73 10.78
C GLN A 143 -3.60 8.07 11.88
N ALA A 144 -3.71 9.28 12.41
CA ALA A 144 -2.92 9.75 13.53
C ALA A 144 -3.74 9.67 14.81
N PHE A 145 -3.12 9.24 15.91
CA PHE A 145 -3.73 9.14 17.23
C PHE A 145 -2.89 9.89 18.26
N GLU A 146 -3.61 10.54 19.18
CA GLU A 146 -3.06 11.35 20.28
C GLU A 146 -2.75 10.54 21.55
#